data_AF-E1KRW6-F1
#
_entry.id   AF-E1KRW6-F1
#
_cell.length_a   1.000
_cell.length_b   1.000
_cell.length_c   1.000
_cell.angle_alpha   90.00
_cell.angle_beta   90.00
_cell.angle_gamma   90.00
#
_symmetry.space_group_name_H-M   'P 1'
#
loop_
_entity.id
_entity.type
_entity.pdbx_description
1 polymer ?
#
loop_
_entity_poly.entity_id
_entity_poly.type
_entity_poly.pdbx_seq_one_letter_code
_entity_poly.pdbx_strand_id
1 'polypeptide(L)'
;MMKLIYRCSFVALFAFAALLVSCSKDNDDIKSTPKEEQKEPEKFAKLKLSTTQLTIQLGNKATINILEGSGDYNCQIADTKVATAVLENNIITINSIAIGKSNLIVTDKKSNEQVKVEISVTEAATPMPDGVIVKDHILYKWPQELVPADGKIILEEGIVGIECEAFRESPVREVVFPSTLKFIAKHAFIYCNDLKKVILPTHLERLGEGAFLQCHALEEVSVPQSVKEIKQNIFAYCDQLHKVTLEEGLETIGESMFYGCKALTEIKLPVSLRQIQNNAFGDCSNLQSIVIPNNIVEIESNTFENCASLSYVQLSEKLEIIDRYAFHNCVSLKGIKLPKTLKTLGSFAFANCIELDGIKIPDNVDDMGAYLFADCKKLSAINIPNKVKVINVRTFQNCVGLTNIVLPKAVNNIKHSAFLNCTNLNKIDLPSTLKSIGVNAFTGCIELAEVFCRATTPPTANAAIFSKTPTSKKLYVPKGSKKQYSNNATWGETNFAEIEEF
;
A
#
# COMPACT_ATOMS: atom_id res chain seq x y z
N MET A 1 -43.51 17.23 -27.72
CA MET A 1 -42.55 18.31 -27.42
C MET A 1 -41.36 17.67 -26.72
N MET A 2 -40.30 17.22 -27.39
CA MET A 2 -39.27 17.93 -28.17
C MET A 2 -37.97 18.12 -27.34
N LYS A 3 -36.99 17.22 -27.60
CA LYS A 3 -35.52 17.42 -27.72
C LYS A 3 -34.75 17.89 -26.44
N LEU A 4 -33.49 17.53 -26.11
CA LEU A 4 -32.33 16.86 -26.73
C LEU A 4 -31.21 16.74 -25.64
N ILE A 5 -30.43 15.64 -25.56
CA ILE A 5 -28.92 15.50 -25.65
C ILE A 5 -28.42 14.72 -24.40
N TYR A 6 -27.89 13.49 -24.43
CA TYR A 6 -26.67 12.87 -25.00
C TYR A 6 -25.30 13.23 -24.39
N ARG A 7 -24.63 12.22 -23.78
CA ARG A 7 -23.18 11.98 -23.49
C ARG A 7 -23.03 11.43 -22.05
N CYS A 8 -22.40 10.29 -21.70
CA CYS A 8 -21.47 9.31 -22.30
C CYS A 8 -21.86 7.92 -21.74
N SER A 9 -21.95 6.79 -22.46
CA SER A 9 -21.00 6.03 -23.31
C SER A 9 -19.95 5.19 -22.54
N PHE A 10 -20.12 3.86 -22.65
CA PHE A 10 -19.08 2.80 -22.81
C PHE A 10 -18.29 2.38 -21.54
N VAL A 11 -18.13 1.11 -21.09
CA VAL A 11 -18.19 -0.24 -21.73
C VAL A 11 -18.46 -1.39 -20.71
N ALA A 12 -19.37 -2.30 -21.11
CA ALA A 12 -19.50 -3.79 -20.98
C ALA A 12 -18.89 -4.54 -19.78
N LEU A 13 -19.57 -5.48 -19.07
CA LEU A 13 -20.50 -6.57 -19.43
C LEU A 13 -19.87 -7.70 -20.29
N PHE A 14 -19.50 -8.81 -19.65
CA PHE A 14 -19.54 -10.14 -20.28
C PHE A 14 -19.99 -11.19 -19.27
N ALA A 15 -21.04 -11.91 -19.65
CA ALA A 15 -21.62 -13.03 -18.94
C ALA A 15 -21.86 -14.17 -19.95
N PHE A 16 -21.53 -15.39 -19.50
CA PHE A 16 -22.09 -16.71 -19.86
C PHE A 16 -21.91 -17.34 -21.25
N ALA A 17 -21.42 -18.59 -21.23
CA ALA A 17 -22.01 -19.84 -21.76
C ALA A 17 -20.86 -20.86 -21.98
N ALA A 18 -20.96 -22.18 -21.89
CA ALA A 18 -21.89 -23.23 -21.44
C ALA A 18 -21.01 -24.52 -21.46
N LEU A 19 -21.25 -25.58 -20.68
CA LEU A 19 -22.10 -26.70 -21.07
C LEU A 19 -22.10 -27.75 -19.94
N LEU A 20 -23.29 -28.12 -19.49
CA LEU A 20 -23.62 -29.36 -18.77
C LEU A 20 -24.60 -30.11 -19.66
N VAL A 21 -24.24 -31.32 -20.09
CA VAL A 21 -25.13 -32.35 -20.67
C VAL A 21 -24.54 -33.69 -20.21
N SER A 22 -25.01 -34.24 -19.09
CA SER A 22 -25.87 -35.43 -18.97
C SER A 22 -25.44 -36.65 -19.80
N CYS A 23 -25.12 -37.75 -19.12
CA CYS A 23 -25.18 -39.09 -19.70
C CYS A 23 -25.98 -40.02 -18.78
N SER A 24 -26.99 -40.65 -19.36
CA SER A 24 -27.80 -41.74 -18.81
C SER A 24 -27.41 -43.07 -19.48
N LYS A 25 -27.19 -44.08 -18.63
CA LYS A 25 -27.48 -45.53 -18.77
C LYS A 25 -26.99 -46.37 -19.97
N ASP A 26 -26.28 -47.43 -19.54
CA ASP A 26 -26.40 -48.86 -19.88
C ASP A 26 -25.90 -49.42 -21.24
N ASN A 27 -24.79 -50.17 -21.13
CA ASN A 27 -24.53 -51.56 -21.59
C ASN A 27 -24.91 -52.03 -23.02
N ASP A 28 -23.92 -52.42 -23.84
CA ASP A 28 -23.45 -53.82 -24.03
C ASP A 28 -22.54 -53.97 -25.27
N ASP A 29 -21.45 -54.73 -25.07
CA ASP A 29 -20.59 -55.52 -25.97
C ASP A 29 -20.37 -55.16 -27.47
N ILE A 30 -19.10 -55.02 -27.88
CA ILE A 30 -18.40 -55.89 -28.87
C ILE A 30 -16.93 -55.45 -29.10
N LYS A 31 -16.04 -56.43 -28.89
CA LYS A 31 -14.65 -56.68 -29.33
C LYS A 31 -13.86 -55.64 -30.17
N SER A 32 -12.77 -55.18 -29.56
CA SER A 32 -11.37 -55.02 -30.05
C SER A 32 -11.07 -54.81 -31.55
N THR A 33 -10.51 -53.65 -31.85
CA THR A 33 -9.50 -53.40 -32.92
C THR A 33 -8.37 -52.51 -32.37
N PRO A 34 -7.12 -52.64 -32.85
CA PRO A 34 -5.91 -52.23 -32.12
C PRO A 34 -5.66 -50.72 -32.10
N LYS A 35 -4.97 -50.31 -31.03
CA LYS A 35 -4.48 -48.97 -30.71
C LYS A 35 -3.85 -48.25 -31.92
N GLU A 36 -4.39 -47.09 -32.27
CA GLU A 36 -3.55 -45.98 -32.73
C GLU A 36 -2.98 -45.29 -31.49
N GLU A 37 -1.66 -45.38 -31.31
CA GLU A 37 -0.94 -44.52 -30.37
C GLU A 37 -1.04 -43.07 -30.84
N GLN A 38 -2.06 -42.35 -30.38
CA GLN A 38 -1.99 -40.90 -30.31
C GLN A 38 -0.99 -40.56 -29.21
N LYS A 39 0.25 -40.24 -29.61
CA LYS A 39 1.23 -39.57 -28.75
C LYS A 39 0.55 -38.37 -28.10
N GLU A 40 0.53 -38.32 -26.77
CA GLU A 40 0.21 -37.09 -26.03
C GLU A 40 1.04 -35.93 -26.62
N PRO A 41 0.47 -34.72 -26.78
CA PRO A 41 1.24 -33.58 -27.24
C PRO A 41 2.40 -33.37 -26.28
N GLU A 42 3.64 -33.38 -26.81
CA GLU A 42 4.85 -33.13 -26.03
C GLU A 42 4.67 -31.81 -25.28
N LYS A 43 4.57 -31.90 -23.95
CA LYS A 43 4.35 -30.75 -23.09
C LYS A 43 5.70 -30.06 -22.88
N PHE A 44 6.00 -29.08 -23.73
CA PHE A 44 7.23 -28.29 -23.62
C PHE A 44 7.17 -27.34 -22.41
N ALA A 45 8.34 -27.08 -21.81
CA ALA A 45 8.47 -26.02 -20.82
C ALA A 45 8.16 -24.65 -21.45
N LYS A 46 7.64 -23.73 -20.64
CA LYS A 46 7.30 -22.37 -21.06
C LYS A 46 8.58 -21.62 -21.46
N LEU A 47 8.59 -20.95 -22.62
CA LEU A 47 9.75 -20.20 -23.09
C LEU A 47 10.13 -19.11 -22.09
N LYS A 48 11.37 -19.13 -21.61
CA LYS A 48 11.87 -18.18 -20.62
C LYS A 48 13.23 -17.66 -21.03
N LEU A 49 13.37 -16.33 -21.04
CA LEU A 49 14.61 -15.64 -21.35
C LEU A 49 15.24 -15.07 -20.08
N SER A 50 16.53 -14.77 -20.13
CA SER A 50 17.23 -14.14 -19.01
C SER A 50 16.70 -12.74 -18.71
N THR A 51 16.21 -12.00 -19.70
CA THR A 51 15.63 -10.66 -19.53
C THR A 51 14.53 -10.38 -20.53
N THR A 52 13.61 -9.48 -20.19
CA THR A 52 12.58 -8.91 -21.08
C THR A 52 12.91 -7.48 -21.53
N GLN A 53 14.00 -6.90 -21.05
CA GLN A 53 14.53 -5.62 -21.52
C GLN A 53 16.07 -5.65 -21.55
N LEU A 54 16.68 -5.02 -22.55
CA LEU A 54 18.12 -4.91 -22.68
C LEU A 54 18.50 -3.51 -23.11
N THR A 55 19.31 -2.84 -22.28
CA THR A 55 19.98 -1.59 -22.66
C THR A 55 21.42 -1.90 -23.03
N ILE A 56 21.88 -1.36 -24.15
CA ILE A 56 23.23 -1.60 -24.69
C ILE A 56 23.80 -0.29 -25.22
N GLN A 57 25.06 0.00 -24.91
CA GLN A 57 25.72 1.18 -25.47
C GLN A 57 26.09 0.94 -26.94
N LEU A 58 25.98 1.99 -27.75
CA LEU A 58 26.35 1.97 -29.16
C LEU A 58 27.81 1.53 -29.32
N GLY A 59 28.02 0.49 -30.13
CA GLY A 59 29.33 -0.15 -30.33
C GLY A 59 29.54 -1.41 -29.51
N ASN A 60 28.76 -1.64 -28.45
CA ASN A 60 28.88 -2.83 -27.61
C ASN A 60 28.01 -3.99 -28.14
N LYS A 61 28.27 -5.18 -27.58
CA LYS A 61 27.48 -6.40 -27.72
C LYS A 61 26.96 -6.83 -26.34
N ALA A 62 25.80 -7.47 -26.30
CA ALA A 62 25.26 -8.06 -25.09
C ALA A 62 24.58 -9.39 -25.41
N THR A 63 24.39 -10.24 -24.40
CA THR A 63 23.82 -11.57 -24.59
C THR A 63 22.53 -11.75 -23.79
N ILE A 64 21.60 -12.53 -24.35
CA ILE A 64 20.36 -12.97 -23.70
C ILE A 64 20.35 -14.49 -23.73
N ASN A 65 20.22 -15.14 -22.57
CA ASN A 65 20.17 -16.59 -22.48
C ASN A 65 18.73 -17.07 -22.53
N ILE A 66 18.46 -18.12 -23.31
CA ILE A 66 17.21 -18.87 -23.26
C ILE A 66 17.34 -19.90 -22.14
N LEU A 67 16.58 -19.72 -21.07
CA LEU A 67 16.67 -20.49 -19.83
C LEU A 67 15.80 -21.75 -19.86
N GLU A 68 14.61 -21.64 -20.47
CA GLU A 68 13.62 -22.72 -20.57
C GLU A 68 12.94 -22.65 -21.94
N GLY A 69 12.53 -23.80 -22.49
CA GLY A 69 11.86 -23.92 -23.79
C GLY A 69 12.12 -25.27 -24.45
N SER A 70 11.73 -25.42 -25.71
CA SER A 70 11.74 -26.69 -26.46
C SER A 70 13.09 -27.07 -27.08
N GLY A 71 14.08 -26.17 -27.00
CA GLY A 71 15.40 -26.30 -27.61
C GLY A 71 15.49 -25.93 -29.10
N ASP A 72 14.39 -25.50 -29.73
CA ASP A 72 14.38 -25.01 -31.12
C ASP A 72 13.72 -23.64 -31.20
N TYR A 73 14.53 -22.63 -31.51
CA TYR A 73 14.12 -21.22 -31.43
C TYR A 73 14.43 -20.47 -32.72
N ASN A 74 13.71 -19.38 -32.94
CA ASN A 74 14.12 -18.29 -33.82
C ASN A 74 14.15 -16.99 -33.04
N CYS A 75 14.90 -16.01 -33.53
CA CYS A 75 14.89 -14.67 -33.00
C CYS A 75 14.87 -13.64 -34.12
N GLN A 76 14.10 -12.58 -33.95
CA GLN A 76 13.97 -11.50 -34.93
C GLN A 76 14.01 -10.14 -34.23
N ILE A 77 14.84 -9.23 -34.72
CA ILE A 77 14.82 -7.83 -34.31
C ILE A 77 13.83 -7.07 -35.22
N ALA A 78 12.91 -6.33 -34.61
CA ALA A 78 11.87 -5.58 -35.33
C ALA A 78 12.44 -4.41 -36.15
N ASP A 79 13.31 -3.60 -35.53
CA ASP A 79 14.07 -2.55 -36.22
C ASP A 79 15.54 -2.93 -36.27
N THR A 80 15.94 -3.51 -37.40
CA THR A 80 17.32 -3.96 -37.64
C THR A 80 18.28 -2.81 -37.91
N LYS A 81 17.83 -1.55 -37.95
CA LYS A 81 18.71 -0.38 -38.00
C LYS A 81 19.24 -0.02 -36.62
N VAL A 82 18.54 -0.42 -35.56
CA VAL A 82 18.93 -0.18 -34.17
C VAL A 82 19.89 -1.26 -33.68
N ALA A 83 19.56 -2.53 -33.91
CA ALA A 83 20.37 -3.66 -33.46
C ALA A 83 20.25 -4.89 -34.38
N THR A 84 21.18 -5.83 -34.27
CA THR A 84 21.05 -7.19 -34.85
C THR A 84 21.10 -8.24 -33.75
N ALA A 85 20.60 -9.45 -34.04
CA ALA A 85 20.64 -10.59 -33.13
C ALA A 85 21.21 -11.82 -33.84
N VAL A 86 22.06 -12.58 -33.14
CA VAL A 86 22.59 -13.87 -33.59
C VAL A 86 22.31 -14.90 -32.50
N LEU A 87 21.63 -15.99 -32.84
CA LEU A 87 21.30 -17.08 -31.91
C LEU A 87 22.27 -18.25 -32.13
N GLU A 88 23.02 -18.61 -31.09
CA GLU A 88 23.91 -19.78 -31.06
C GLU A 88 23.79 -20.49 -29.70
N ASN A 89 23.53 -21.80 -29.69
CA ASN A 89 23.49 -22.64 -28.48
C ASN A 89 22.67 -22.04 -27.30
N ASN A 90 21.43 -21.62 -27.57
CA ASN A 90 20.52 -20.98 -26.60
C ASN A 90 20.97 -19.59 -26.10
N ILE A 91 21.99 -19.00 -26.70
CA ILE A 91 22.48 -17.65 -26.39
C ILE A 91 22.20 -16.74 -27.59
N ILE A 92 21.48 -15.65 -27.34
CA ILE A 92 21.21 -14.61 -28.34
C ILE A 92 22.18 -13.47 -28.10
N THR A 93 23.11 -13.25 -29.02
CA THR A 93 24.02 -12.10 -29.01
C THR A 93 23.37 -10.93 -29.77
N ILE A 94 23.14 -9.83 -29.06
CA ILE A 94 22.66 -8.57 -29.61
C ILE A 94 23.86 -7.68 -29.93
N ASN A 95 23.96 -7.21 -31.19
CA ASN A 95 24.93 -6.21 -31.60
C ASN A 95 24.22 -4.87 -31.81
N SER A 96 24.68 -3.82 -31.14
CA SER A 96 24.15 -2.46 -31.35
C SER A 96 24.60 -1.90 -32.71
N ILE A 97 23.73 -1.11 -33.36
CA ILE A 97 24.01 -0.48 -34.66
C ILE A 97 23.78 1.03 -34.61
N ALA A 98 22.65 1.47 -34.06
CA ALA A 98 22.31 2.88 -33.96
C ALA A 98 21.49 3.15 -32.69
N ILE A 99 21.62 4.36 -32.16
CA ILE A 99 20.83 4.82 -31.01
C ILE A 99 19.34 4.74 -31.35
N GLY A 100 18.56 4.13 -30.46
CA GLY A 100 17.14 3.94 -30.69
C GLY A 100 16.56 2.79 -29.87
N LYS A 101 15.27 2.51 -30.09
CA LYS A 101 14.57 1.38 -29.48
C LYS A 101 14.14 0.39 -30.54
N SER A 102 14.21 -0.89 -30.20
CA SER A 102 13.77 -2.00 -31.04
C SER A 102 13.20 -3.10 -30.17
N ASN A 103 12.62 -4.13 -30.78
CA ASN A 103 12.11 -5.29 -30.06
C ASN A 103 12.75 -6.53 -30.65
N LEU A 104 13.35 -7.36 -29.80
CA LEU A 104 13.66 -8.74 -30.12
C LEU A 104 12.41 -9.58 -29.86
N ILE A 105 11.99 -10.37 -30.83
CA ILE A 105 10.96 -11.39 -30.68
C ILE A 105 11.65 -12.73 -30.76
N VAL A 106 11.57 -13.52 -29.69
CA VAL A 106 12.07 -14.90 -29.64
C VAL A 106 10.87 -15.82 -29.72
N THR A 107 10.85 -16.71 -30.72
CA THR A 107 9.79 -17.71 -30.87
C THR A 107 10.35 -19.10 -30.60
N ASP A 108 9.67 -19.85 -29.74
CA ASP A 108 9.84 -21.29 -29.63
C ASP A 108 9.08 -21.98 -30.77
N LYS A 109 9.81 -22.65 -31.67
CA LYS A 109 9.21 -23.20 -32.89
C LYS A 109 8.30 -24.40 -32.64
N LYS A 110 8.48 -25.12 -31.53
CA LYS A 110 7.68 -26.32 -31.24
C LYS A 110 6.43 -25.98 -30.45
N SER A 111 6.51 -25.02 -29.51
CA SER A 111 5.35 -24.60 -28.71
C SER A 111 4.58 -23.42 -29.33
N ASN A 112 5.15 -22.73 -30.32
CA ASN A 112 4.67 -21.44 -30.87
C ASN A 112 4.60 -20.31 -29.84
N GLU A 113 5.24 -20.46 -28.67
CA GLU A 113 5.31 -19.39 -27.69
C GLU A 113 6.27 -18.29 -28.12
N GLN A 114 5.93 -17.03 -27.82
CA GLN A 114 6.75 -15.87 -28.11
C GLN A 114 7.05 -15.06 -26.86
N VAL A 115 8.31 -14.66 -26.71
CA VAL A 115 8.74 -13.70 -25.70
C VAL A 115 9.35 -12.49 -26.40
N LYS A 116 8.92 -11.30 -25.97
CA LYS A 116 9.42 -10.02 -26.46
C LYS A 116 10.48 -9.49 -25.50
N VAL A 117 11.62 -9.04 -26.02
CA VAL A 117 12.64 -8.28 -25.28
C VAL A 117 12.74 -6.88 -25.87
N GLU A 118 12.56 -5.85 -25.05
CA GLU A 118 12.72 -4.47 -25.50
C GLU A 118 14.20 -4.09 -25.50
N ILE A 119 14.72 -3.73 -26.67
CA ILE A 119 16.12 -3.34 -26.86
C ILE A 119 16.20 -1.81 -26.89
N SER A 120 17.06 -1.22 -26.07
CA SER A 120 17.40 0.20 -26.13
C SER A 120 18.89 0.35 -26.37
N VAL A 121 19.26 0.91 -27.53
CA VAL A 121 20.64 1.27 -27.83
C VAL A 121 20.85 2.72 -27.44
N THR A 122 21.79 2.97 -26.54
CA THR A 122 22.11 4.31 -26.01
C THR A 122 23.45 4.80 -26.54
N GLU A 123 23.76 6.08 -26.32
CA GLU A 123 25.08 6.63 -26.59
C GLU A 123 26.19 5.84 -25.89
N ALA A 124 27.40 5.90 -26.46
CA ALA A 124 28.60 5.36 -25.82
C ALA A 124 28.86 6.08 -24.49
N ALA A 125 29.46 5.38 -23.52
CA ALA A 125 29.82 5.97 -22.23
C ALA A 125 30.68 7.24 -22.42
N THR A 126 30.43 8.22 -21.56
CA THR A 126 31.38 9.34 -21.41
C THR A 126 32.70 8.76 -20.90
N PRO A 127 33.85 9.03 -21.57
CA PRO A 127 35.15 8.62 -21.06
C PRO A 127 35.27 9.06 -19.60
N MET A 128 35.63 8.13 -18.72
CA MET A 128 35.63 8.39 -17.29
C MET A 128 36.64 9.50 -16.98
N PRO A 129 36.19 10.66 -16.46
CA PRO A 129 37.10 11.78 -16.22
C PRO A 129 38.15 11.45 -15.17
N ASP A 130 39.35 12.02 -15.32
CA ASP A 130 40.39 11.97 -14.29
C ASP A 130 39.84 12.55 -12.98
N GLY A 131 39.87 11.76 -11.91
CA GLY A 131 39.32 12.11 -10.60
C GLY A 131 38.08 11.30 -10.17
N VAL A 132 37.43 10.58 -11.10
CA VAL A 132 36.43 9.58 -10.74
C VAL A 132 37.11 8.37 -10.11
N ILE A 133 36.62 7.92 -8.95
CA ILE A 133 37.24 6.83 -8.18
C ILE A 133 36.51 5.53 -8.46
N VAL A 134 37.13 4.66 -9.24
CA VAL A 134 36.67 3.27 -9.47
C VAL A 134 37.74 2.29 -9.00
N LYS A 135 37.35 1.27 -8.24
CA LYS A 135 38.23 0.17 -7.80
C LYS A 135 37.47 -1.14 -7.92
N ASP A 136 38.11 -2.16 -8.49
CA ASP A 136 37.52 -3.49 -8.67
C ASP A 136 36.11 -3.45 -9.30
N HIS A 137 35.95 -2.62 -10.35
CA HIS A 137 34.68 -2.38 -11.04
C HIS A 137 33.57 -1.73 -10.19
N ILE A 138 33.90 -1.16 -9.03
CA ILE A 138 32.95 -0.45 -8.15
C ILE A 138 33.24 1.04 -8.18
N LEU A 139 32.21 1.84 -8.41
CA LEU A 139 32.28 3.30 -8.37
C LEU A 139 32.16 3.79 -6.93
N TYR A 140 33.24 4.37 -6.40
CA TYR A 140 33.31 4.92 -5.05
C TYR A 140 32.99 6.41 -4.98
N LYS A 141 33.33 7.17 -6.02
CA LYS A 141 33.08 8.62 -6.04
C LYS A 141 33.02 9.16 -7.45
N TRP A 142 31.97 9.93 -7.73
CA TRP A 142 31.92 10.89 -8.84
C TRP A 142 31.96 12.31 -8.27
N PRO A 143 33.08 13.04 -8.37
CA PRO A 143 33.16 14.43 -7.92
C PRO A 143 32.15 15.34 -8.64
N GLN A 144 31.54 16.26 -7.91
CA GLN A 144 30.42 17.08 -8.42
C GLN A 144 30.85 18.01 -9.56
N GLU A 145 32.09 18.48 -9.51
CA GLU A 145 32.74 19.32 -10.53
C GLU A 145 33.01 18.58 -11.85
N LEU A 146 32.95 17.24 -11.83
CA LEU A 146 33.12 16.39 -13.02
C LEU A 146 31.79 15.96 -13.63
N VAL A 147 30.65 16.44 -13.11
CA VAL A 147 29.34 16.22 -13.73
C VAL A 147 29.25 17.12 -14.98
N PRO A 148 28.92 16.56 -16.16
CA PRO A 148 28.76 17.35 -17.38
C PRO A 148 27.70 18.46 -17.23
N ALA A 149 27.81 19.52 -18.04
CA ALA A 149 26.92 20.68 -17.95
C ALA A 149 25.43 20.36 -18.20
N ASP A 150 25.14 19.31 -18.97
CA ASP A 150 23.78 18.80 -19.19
C ASP A 150 23.28 17.92 -18.04
N GLY A 151 24.16 17.55 -17.09
CA GLY A 151 23.89 16.71 -15.94
C GLY A 151 23.76 15.22 -16.26
N LYS A 152 24.04 14.78 -17.49
CA LYS A 152 23.87 13.38 -17.89
C LYS A 152 25.18 12.61 -17.70
N ILE A 153 25.10 11.48 -16.99
CA ILE A 153 26.22 10.56 -16.80
C ILE A 153 25.84 9.21 -17.40
N ILE A 154 26.70 8.70 -18.28
CA ILE A 154 26.59 7.35 -18.82
C ILE A 154 27.73 6.54 -18.20
N LEU A 155 27.38 5.63 -17.30
CA LEU A 155 28.37 4.79 -16.63
C LEU A 155 28.97 3.76 -17.59
N GLU A 156 30.26 3.50 -17.43
CA GLU A 156 30.98 2.52 -18.26
C GLU A 156 30.44 1.09 -18.02
N GLU A 157 30.31 0.33 -19.10
CA GLU A 157 29.95 -1.09 -19.02
C GLU A 157 31.04 -1.86 -18.27
N GLY A 158 30.65 -2.80 -17.41
CA GLY A 158 31.57 -3.52 -16.53
C GLY A 158 31.56 -2.98 -15.10
N ILE A 159 31.06 -1.77 -14.83
CA ILE A 159 30.79 -1.34 -13.45
C ILE A 159 29.73 -2.26 -12.85
N VAL A 160 30.06 -2.90 -11.72
CA VAL A 160 29.20 -3.88 -11.04
C VAL A 160 28.52 -3.31 -9.80
N GLY A 161 28.97 -2.16 -9.31
CA GLY A 161 28.43 -1.55 -8.10
C GLY A 161 28.66 -0.05 -7.99
N ILE A 162 27.77 0.63 -7.29
CA ILE A 162 27.93 2.03 -6.87
C ILE A 162 27.95 2.05 -5.35
N GLU A 163 29.03 2.55 -4.77
CA GLU A 163 29.27 2.49 -3.34
C GLU A 163 28.66 3.68 -2.58
N CYS A 164 28.74 3.62 -1.24
CA CYS A 164 28.11 4.57 -0.34
C CYS A 164 28.46 6.01 -0.70
N GLU A 165 27.43 6.85 -0.87
CA GLU A 165 27.58 8.30 -1.13
C GLU A 165 28.37 8.67 -2.41
N ALA A 166 28.52 7.76 -3.37
CA ALA A 166 29.30 7.98 -4.59
C ALA A 166 28.86 9.23 -5.37
N PHE A 167 27.57 9.55 -5.37
CA PHE A 167 26.96 10.74 -5.98
C PHE A 167 26.29 11.66 -4.96
N ARG A 168 26.62 11.59 -3.67
CA ARG A 168 26.00 12.44 -2.64
C ARG A 168 26.01 13.93 -3.05
N GLU A 169 24.83 14.56 -2.97
CA GLU A 169 24.58 15.97 -3.32
C GLU A 169 25.00 16.34 -4.76
N SER A 170 25.11 15.37 -5.66
CA SER A 170 25.55 15.60 -7.03
C SER A 170 24.51 16.37 -7.86
N PRO A 171 24.92 17.31 -8.72
CA PRO A 171 24.04 18.00 -9.68
C PRO A 171 23.65 17.12 -10.89
N VAL A 172 23.77 15.79 -10.75
CA VAL A 172 23.42 14.83 -11.79
C VAL A 172 21.92 14.87 -12.05
N ARG A 173 21.54 14.92 -13.33
CA ARG A 173 20.16 14.99 -13.82
C ARG A 173 19.65 13.67 -14.36
N GLU A 174 20.55 12.87 -14.92
CA GLU A 174 20.26 11.56 -15.49
C GLU A 174 21.48 10.66 -15.32
N VAL A 175 21.26 9.42 -14.88
CA VAL A 175 22.29 8.38 -14.85
C VAL A 175 21.82 7.19 -15.66
N VAL A 176 22.58 6.86 -16.70
CA VAL A 176 22.39 5.63 -17.46
C VAL A 176 23.26 4.56 -16.82
N PHE A 177 22.62 3.62 -16.12
CA PHE A 177 23.29 2.50 -15.47
C PHE A 177 23.71 1.44 -16.49
N PRO A 178 24.87 0.78 -16.29
CA PRO A 178 25.33 -0.29 -17.17
C PRO A 178 24.56 -1.58 -16.89
N SER A 179 24.55 -2.49 -17.87
CA SER A 179 23.83 -3.77 -17.73
C SER A 179 24.44 -4.70 -16.67
N THR A 180 25.73 -4.52 -16.38
CA THR A 180 26.49 -5.26 -15.36
C THR A 180 26.23 -4.83 -13.92
N LEU A 181 25.47 -3.75 -13.68
CA LEU A 181 25.29 -3.21 -12.33
C LEU A 181 24.45 -4.15 -11.45
N LYS A 182 25.06 -4.65 -10.37
CA LYS A 182 24.43 -5.57 -9.43
C LYS A 182 23.90 -4.90 -8.18
N PHE A 183 24.51 -3.81 -7.73
CA PHE A 183 24.07 -3.11 -6.53
C PHE A 183 24.27 -1.60 -6.57
N ILE A 184 23.41 -0.90 -5.84
CA ILE A 184 23.57 0.50 -5.45
C ILE A 184 23.58 0.52 -3.93
N ALA A 185 24.65 1.03 -3.32
CA ALA A 185 24.85 1.00 -1.88
C ALA A 185 24.05 2.11 -1.16
N LYS A 186 24.18 2.11 0.18
CA LYS A 186 23.51 3.08 1.06
C LYS A 186 23.82 4.51 0.62
N HIS A 187 22.80 5.36 0.52
CA HIS A 187 22.95 6.79 0.23
C HIS A 187 23.70 7.13 -1.07
N ALA A 188 23.84 6.21 -2.02
CA ALA A 188 24.64 6.41 -3.23
C ALA A 188 24.29 7.72 -3.98
N PHE A 189 23.01 8.06 -4.06
CA PHE A 189 22.46 9.28 -4.69
C PHE A 189 21.73 10.19 -3.70
N ILE A 190 22.03 10.11 -2.40
CA ILE A 190 21.34 10.97 -1.41
C ILE A 190 21.50 12.45 -1.78
N TYR A 191 20.42 13.22 -1.69
CA TYR A 191 20.36 14.65 -2.03
C TYR A 191 20.72 15.01 -3.49
N CYS A 192 20.61 14.08 -4.44
CA CYS A 192 20.74 14.42 -5.88
C CYS A 192 19.48 15.17 -6.35
N ASN A 193 19.38 16.45 -5.97
CA ASN A 193 18.15 17.24 -6.10
C ASN A 193 17.75 17.53 -7.55
N ASP A 194 18.67 17.38 -8.50
CA ASP A 194 18.43 17.61 -9.93
C ASP A 194 18.14 16.30 -10.70
N LEU A 195 18.29 15.13 -10.06
CA LEU A 195 18.11 13.82 -10.69
C LEU A 195 16.64 13.58 -11.03
N LYS A 196 16.31 13.57 -12.32
CA LYS A 196 14.91 13.49 -12.79
C LYS A 196 14.41 12.08 -13.04
N LYS A 197 15.30 11.19 -13.45
CA LYS A 197 14.90 9.87 -13.93
C LYS A 197 15.91 8.80 -13.55
N VAL A 198 15.39 7.68 -13.04
CA VAL A 198 16.16 6.50 -12.65
C VAL A 198 15.48 5.28 -13.25
N ILE A 199 16.13 4.65 -14.24
CA ILE A 199 15.73 3.33 -14.74
C ILE A 199 16.71 2.31 -14.17
N LEU A 200 16.30 1.57 -13.15
CA LEU A 200 17.15 0.54 -12.55
C LEU A 200 17.30 -0.66 -13.49
N PRO A 201 18.51 -1.25 -13.63
CA PRO A 201 18.71 -2.46 -14.44
C PRO A 201 17.88 -3.65 -13.95
N THR A 202 17.32 -4.43 -14.88
CA THR A 202 16.41 -5.57 -14.58
C THR A 202 17.05 -6.71 -13.77
N HIS A 203 18.38 -6.72 -13.66
CA HIS A 203 19.17 -7.70 -12.89
C HIS A 203 19.71 -7.15 -11.58
N LEU A 204 19.37 -5.91 -11.21
CA LEU A 204 19.87 -5.28 -9.99
C LEU A 204 19.43 -6.09 -8.76
N GLU A 205 20.38 -6.56 -7.98
CA GLU A 205 20.13 -7.51 -6.87
C GLU A 205 19.84 -6.78 -5.56
N ARG A 206 20.44 -5.60 -5.36
CA ARG A 206 20.43 -4.87 -4.07
C ARG A 206 20.33 -3.36 -4.24
N LEU A 207 19.42 -2.77 -3.47
CA LEU A 207 19.32 -1.33 -3.24
C LEU A 207 19.58 -1.02 -1.76
N GLY A 208 20.61 -0.23 -1.51
CA GLY A 208 21.01 0.21 -0.18
C GLY A 208 20.03 1.19 0.43
N GLU A 209 20.10 1.31 1.75
CA GLU A 209 19.27 2.24 2.52
C GLU A 209 19.41 3.67 1.99
N GLY A 210 18.28 4.33 1.74
CA GLY A 210 18.28 5.72 1.26
C GLY A 210 19.07 5.95 -0.03
N ALA A 211 19.21 4.95 -0.90
CA ALA A 211 20.02 5.06 -2.13
C ALA A 211 19.64 6.29 -2.98
N PHE A 212 18.37 6.68 -3.01
CA PHE A 212 17.85 7.86 -3.72
C PHE A 212 17.07 8.81 -2.77
N LEU A 213 17.37 8.78 -1.47
CA LEU A 213 16.73 9.63 -0.46
C LEU A 213 16.91 11.11 -0.81
N GLN A 214 15.82 11.87 -0.77
CA GLN A 214 15.78 13.31 -1.06
C GLN A 214 16.26 13.67 -2.48
N CYS A 215 16.10 12.79 -3.47
CA CYS A 215 16.19 13.20 -4.88
C CYS A 215 14.92 13.98 -5.26
N HIS A 216 14.83 15.26 -4.86
CA HIS A 216 13.59 16.03 -4.91
C HIS A 216 12.99 16.18 -6.32
N ALA A 217 13.80 16.22 -7.37
CA ALA A 217 13.34 16.29 -8.77
C ALA A 217 13.05 14.94 -9.43
N LEU A 218 13.20 13.81 -8.72
CA LEU A 218 12.98 12.49 -9.32
C LEU A 218 11.50 12.32 -9.69
N GLU A 219 11.21 12.16 -10.98
CA GLU A 219 9.85 12.13 -11.54
C GLU A 219 9.34 10.70 -11.78
N GLU A 220 10.25 9.82 -12.24
CA GLU A 220 9.93 8.44 -12.64
C GLU A 220 10.94 7.44 -12.07
N VAL A 221 10.44 6.30 -11.57
CA VAL A 221 11.27 5.13 -11.24
C VAL A 221 10.63 3.82 -11.67
N SER A 222 11.47 2.87 -12.08
CA SER A 222 11.10 1.46 -12.27
C SER A 222 11.93 0.60 -11.32
N VAL A 223 11.26 -0.16 -10.44
CA VAL A 223 11.88 -1.06 -9.47
C VAL A 223 11.73 -2.50 -9.96
N PRO A 224 12.84 -3.19 -10.28
CA PRO A 224 12.81 -4.51 -10.86
C PRO A 224 12.56 -5.61 -9.82
N GLN A 225 12.00 -6.73 -10.26
CA GLN A 225 11.68 -7.87 -9.38
C GLN A 225 12.93 -8.51 -8.77
N SER A 226 14.10 -8.30 -9.40
CA SER A 226 15.39 -8.85 -8.97
C SER A 226 15.89 -8.26 -7.65
N VAL A 227 15.35 -7.12 -7.22
CA VAL A 227 15.75 -6.47 -5.97
C VAL A 227 15.18 -7.27 -4.80
N LYS A 228 15.99 -8.18 -4.26
CA LYS A 228 15.62 -9.05 -3.13
C LYS A 228 15.84 -8.37 -1.78
N GLU A 229 16.87 -7.53 -1.70
CA GLU A 229 17.21 -6.77 -0.50
C GLU A 229 16.77 -5.32 -0.67
N ILE A 230 15.54 -5.04 -0.25
CA ILE A 230 14.97 -3.68 -0.21
C ILE A 230 15.21 -3.12 1.19
N LYS A 231 16.11 -2.15 1.28
CA LYS A 231 16.38 -1.41 2.51
C LYS A 231 15.41 -0.24 2.68
N GLN A 232 15.50 0.41 3.82
CA GLN A 232 14.65 1.52 4.24
C GLN A 232 14.89 2.78 3.38
N ASN A 233 13.90 3.66 3.29
CA ASN A 233 14.02 5.04 2.80
C ASN A 233 14.50 5.22 1.34
N ILE A 234 14.48 4.19 0.48
CA ILE A 234 15.15 4.22 -0.84
C ILE A 234 14.75 5.44 -1.68
N PHE A 235 13.46 5.75 -1.79
CA PHE A 235 12.91 6.89 -2.55
C PHE A 235 12.19 7.91 -1.65
N ALA A 236 12.51 7.93 -0.34
CA ALA A 236 11.86 8.86 0.57
C ALA A 236 12.18 10.31 0.19
N TYR A 237 11.19 11.19 0.32
CA TYR A 237 11.21 12.62 0.00
C TYR A 237 11.58 12.93 -1.46
N CYS A 238 11.35 12.01 -2.39
CA CYS A 238 11.33 12.31 -3.82
C CYS A 238 10.02 13.05 -4.16
N ASP A 239 9.96 14.35 -3.88
CA ASP A 239 8.73 15.14 -3.89
C ASP A 239 8.02 15.17 -5.27
N GLN A 240 8.75 15.06 -6.38
CA GLN A 240 8.21 15.05 -7.75
C GLN A 240 7.88 13.65 -8.30
N LEU A 241 8.08 12.60 -7.50
CA LEU A 241 7.90 11.22 -7.94
C LEU A 241 6.41 10.92 -8.11
N HIS A 242 5.93 10.95 -9.35
CA HIS A 242 4.52 10.72 -9.68
C HIS A 242 4.29 9.40 -10.42
N LYS A 243 5.35 8.81 -10.99
CA LYS A 243 5.27 7.56 -11.75
C LYS A 243 6.22 6.51 -11.18
N VAL A 244 5.64 5.52 -10.52
CA VAL A 244 6.36 4.37 -9.97
C VAL A 244 5.89 3.11 -10.68
N THR A 245 6.83 2.36 -11.25
CA THR A 245 6.58 1.01 -11.77
C THR A 245 7.23 0.00 -10.86
N LEU A 246 6.45 -0.94 -10.32
CA LEU A 246 6.92 -2.06 -9.53
C LEU A 246 6.72 -3.33 -10.36
N GLU A 247 7.78 -4.09 -10.61
CA GLU A 247 7.68 -5.33 -11.39
C GLU A 247 7.00 -6.46 -10.61
N GLU A 248 6.29 -7.32 -11.34
CA GLU A 248 5.72 -8.55 -10.78
C GLU A 248 6.84 -9.50 -10.34
N GLY A 249 6.69 -10.08 -9.16
CA GLY A 249 7.74 -10.84 -8.47
C GLY A 249 8.35 -10.09 -7.29
N LEU A 250 8.15 -8.77 -7.18
CA LEU A 250 8.52 -7.99 -6.00
C LEU A 250 7.71 -8.46 -4.77
N GLU A 251 8.39 -8.85 -3.69
CA GLU A 251 7.74 -9.41 -2.50
C GLU A 251 7.53 -8.39 -1.37
N THR A 252 8.31 -7.31 -1.32
CA THR A 252 8.26 -6.35 -0.20
C THR A 252 8.38 -4.91 -0.68
N ILE A 253 7.58 -4.00 -0.11
CA ILE A 253 7.85 -2.56 -0.13
C ILE A 253 8.47 -2.21 1.22
N GLY A 254 9.71 -1.72 1.18
CA GLY A 254 10.51 -1.49 2.38
C GLY A 254 10.02 -0.34 3.24
N GLU A 255 10.50 -0.30 4.49
CA GLU A 255 10.18 0.76 5.44
C GLU A 255 10.46 2.14 4.84
N SER A 256 9.47 3.03 4.90
CA SER A 256 9.54 4.40 4.38
C SER A 256 9.97 4.51 2.91
N MET A 257 9.84 3.45 2.10
CA MET A 257 10.40 3.41 0.73
C MET A 257 9.94 4.58 -0.15
N PHE A 258 8.69 5.01 -0.02
CA PHE A 258 8.10 6.16 -0.73
C PHE A 258 7.61 7.26 0.23
N TYR A 259 8.13 7.31 1.45
CA TYR A 259 7.70 8.30 2.44
C TYR A 259 7.88 9.72 1.89
N GLY A 260 6.87 10.58 1.96
CA GLY A 260 6.96 11.96 1.51
C GLY A 260 7.03 12.15 -0.01
N CYS A 261 6.70 11.13 -0.82
CA CYS A 261 6.55 11.27 -2.27
C CYS A 261 5.26 12.04 -2.62
N LYS A 262 5.27 13.36 -2.39
CA LYS A 262 4.07 14.21 -2.46
C LYS A 262 3.42 14.27 -3.83
N ALA A 263 4.13 14.05 -4.94
CA ALA A 263 3.52 14.03 -6.28
C ALA A 263 2.88 12.69 -6.65
N LEU A 264 3.05 11.64 -5.85
CA LEU A 264 2.48 10.32 -6.13
C LEU A 264 0.96 10.36 -5.97
N THR A 265 0.23 10.13 -7.06
CA THR A 265 -1.25 10.18 -7.09
C THR A 265 -1.89 8.79 -7.12
N GLU A 266 -1.22 7.84 -7.77
CA GLU A 266 -1.59 6.43 -7.84
C GLU A 266 -0.33 5.56 -7.87
N ILE A 267 -0.46 4.33 -7.38
CA ILE A 267 0.57 3.30 -7.52
C ILE A 267 -0.09 1.94 -7.69
N LYS A 268 0.41 1.16 -8.65
CA LYS A 268 -0.02 -0.23 -8.85
C LYS A 268 0.91 -1.15 -8.08
N LEU A 269 0.35 -1.85 -7.09
CA LEU A 269 1.07 -2.84 -6.30
C LEU A 269 1.03 -4.20 -7.01
N PRO A 270 2.16 -4.93 -7.11
CA PRO A 270 2.20 -6.24 -7.77
C PRO A 270 1.50 -7.30 -6.93
N VAL A 271 0.93 -8.33 -7.56
CA VAL A 271 0.16 -9.37 -6.85
C VAL A 271 1.06 -10.34 -6.08
N SER A 272 2.35 -10.36 -6.39
CA SER A 272 3.39 -11.05 -5.63
C SER A 272 3.65 -10.44 -4.25
N LEU A 273 3.24 -9.19 -3.99
CA LEU A 273 3.68 -8.43 -2.82
C LEU A 273 3.18 -9.02 -1.49
N ARG A 274 4.08 -9.53 -0.65
CA ARG A 274 3.78 -10.17 0.65
C ARG A 274 3.75 -9.18 1.82
N GLN A 275 4.49 -8.07 1.72
CA GLN A 275 4.61 -7.11 2.82
C GLN A 275 4.69 -5.66 2.32
N ILE A 276 4.05 -4.76 3.06
CA ILE A 276 4.19 -3.31 2.94
C ILE A 276 4.60 -2.82 4.33
N GLN A 277 5.85 -2.38 4.47
CA GLN A 277 6.42 -2.07 5.78
C GLN A 277 5.97 -0.70 6.32
N ASN A 278 6.30 -0.46 7.58
CA ASN A 278 6.07 0.81 8.28
C ASN A 278 6.38 2.03 7.39
N ASN A 279 5.54 3.06 7.49
CA ASN A 279 5.74 4.36 6.81
C ASN A 279 5.88 4.31 5.27
N ALA A 280 5.68 3.15 4.61
CA ALA A 280 6.01 2.98 3.19
C ALA A 280 5.44 4.07 2.26
N PHE A 281 4.25 4.58 2.56
CA PHE A 281 3.60 5.68 1.85
C PHE A 281 3.19 6.84 2.77
N GLY A 282 3.79 6.95 3.97
CA GLY A 282 3.53 8.07 4.87
C GLY A 282 3.86 9.40 4.18
N ASP A 283 3.10 10.46 4.45
CA ASP A 283 3.25 11.79 3.82
C ASP A 283 3.10 11.83 2.28
N CYS A 284 2.61 10.77 1.62
CA CYS A 284 2.19 10.80 0.21
C CYS A 284 0.87 11.58 0.05
N SER A 285 0.91 12.90 0.28
CA SER A 285 -0.28 13.73 0.49
C SER A 285 -1.22 13.84 -0.73
N ASN A 286 -0.74 13.59 -1.95
CA ASN A 286 -1.58 13.54 -3.16
C ASN A 286 -2.01 12.12 -3.56
N LEU A 287 -1.65 11.06 -2.83
CA LEU A 287 -2.07 9.71 -3.15
C LEU A 287 -3.59 9.61 -2.99
N GLN A 288 -4.30 9.36 -4.09
CA GLN A 288 -5.77 9.45 -4.13
C GLN A 288 -6.44 8.10 -3.90
N SER A 289 -5.80 7.04 -4.41
CA SER A 289 -6.33 5.68 -4.36
C SER A 289 -5.22 4.65 -4.21
N ILE A 290 -5.52 3.56 -3.51
CA ILE A 290 -4.65 2.40 -3.45
C ILE A 290 -5.43 1.08 -3.41
N VAL A 291 -4.91 0.09 -4.11
CA VAL A 291 -5.42 -1.28 -4.11
C VAL A 291 -4.38 -2.19 -3.47
N ILE A 292 -4.68 -2.68 -2.27
CA ILE A 292 -3.83 -3.58 -1.51
C ILE A 292 -4.01 -5.02 -2.05
N PRO A 293 -2.93 -5.71 -2.46
CA PRO A 293 -2.99 -7.10 -2.91
C PRO A 293 -3.56 -8.07 -1.87
N ASN A 294 -4.33 -9.07 -2.32
CA ASN A 294 -5.10 -10.01 -1.47
C ASN A 294 -4.27 -11.00 -0.62
N ASN A 295 -2.96 -10.84 -0.61
CA ASN A 295 -1.99 -11.64 0.11
C ASN A 295 -1.32 -10.86 1.25
N ILE A 296 -1.63 -9.56 1.39
CA ILE A 296 -1.24 -8.75 2.54
C ILE A 296 -2.14 -9.09 3.73
N VAL A 297 -1.54 -9.34 4.89
CA VAL A 297 -2.23 -9.68 6.14
C VAL A 297 -2.23 -8.54 7.16
N GLU A 298 -1.38 -7.54 6.97
CA GLU A 298 -1.21 -6.41 7.88
C GLU A 298 -0.95 -5.13 7.11
N ILE A 299 -1.61 -4.03 7.53
CA ILE A 299 -1.18 -2.68 7.22
C ILE A 299 -0.40 -2.20 8.43
N GLU A 300 0.91 -2.08 8.27
CA GLU A 300 1.85 -1.73 9.33
C GLU A 300 1.70 -0.28 9.82
N SER A 301 2.48 0.09 10.84
CA SER A 301 2.40 1.40 11.47
C SER A 301 2.65 2.52 10.44
N ASN A 302 1.81 3.56 10.49
CA ASN A 302 1.98 4.81 9.72
C ASN A 302 2.01 4.62 8.17
N THR A 303 1.65 3.44 7.63
CA THR A 303 1.81 3.13 6.20
C THR A 303 1.18 4.18 5.27
N PHE A 304 0.01 4.73 5.61
CA PHE A 304 -0.68 5.80 4.87
C PHE A 304 -0.93 7.05 5.74
N GLU A 305 -0.12 7.27 6.77
CA GLU A 305 -0.22 8.49 7.57
C GLU A 305 -0.10 9.74 6.67
N ASN A 306 -0.91 10.77 6.92
CA ASN A 306 -0.92 12.04 6.20
C ASN A 306 -1.13 11.92 4.67
N CYS A 307 -1.67 10.80 4.18
CA CYS A 307 -2.16 10.68 2.81
C CYS A 307 -3.47 11.49 2.64
N ALA A 308 -3.35 12.81 2.67
CA ALA A 308 -4.48 13.74 2.80
C ALA A 308 -5.52 13.62 1.67
N SER A 309 -5.09 13.24 0.46
CA SER A 309 -5.97 13.05 -0.71
C SER A 309 -6.55 11.64 -0.83
N LEU A 310 -6.17 10.70 0.06
CA LEU A 310 -6.58 9.30 -0.04
C LEU A 310 -8.07 9.16 0.25
N SER A 311 -8.83 8.86 -0.80
CA SER A 311 -10.28 8.79 -0.75
C SER A 311 -10.82 7.40 -1.05
N TYR A 312 -10.01 6.53 -1.67
CA TYR A 312 -10.36 5.15 -1.98
C TYR A 312 -9.25 4.18 -1.56
N VAL A 313 -9.61 3.19 -0.75
CA VAL A 313 -8.72 2.11 -0.33
C VAL A 313 -9.44 0.79 -0.53
N GLN A 314 -8.88 -0.08 -1.37
CA GLN A 314 -9.28 -1.48 -1.41
C GLN A 314 -8.30 -2.29 -0.57
N LEU A 315 -8.79 -2.86 0.54
CA LEU A 315 -8.01 -3.70 1.42
C LEU A 315 -7.96 -5.15 0.92
N SER A 316 -6.92 -5.88 1.34
CA SER A 316 -6.83 -7.33 1.19
C SER A 316 -7.99 -8.03 1.91
N GLU A 317 -8.64 -8.99 1.28
CA GLU A 317 -9.67 -9.82 1.94
C GLU A 317 -9.08 -10.81 2.98
N LYS A 318 -7.74 -10.90 3.10
CA LYS A 318 -7.02 -11.65 4.14
C LYS A 318 -6.49 -10.78 5.28
N LEU A 319 -6.72 -9.48 5.25
CA LEU A 319 -6.17 -8.55 6.23
C LEU A 319 -6.66 -8.88 7.65
N GLU A 320 -5.74 -9.00 8.60
CA GLU A 320 -6.03 -9.28 10.01
C GLU A 320 -5.75 -8.07 10.91
N ILE A 321 -4.80 -7.20 10.52
CA ILE A 321 -4.33 -6.09 11.34
C ILE A 321 -4.28 -4.80 10.53
N ILE A 322 -4.80 -3.71 11.12
CA ILE A 322 -4.48 -2.34 10.74
C ILE A 322 -3.80 -1.73 11.97
N ASP A 323 -2.51 -1.46 11.88
CA ASP A 323 -1.71 -1.03 13.03
C ASP A 323 -1.83 0.49 13.29
N ARG A 324 -1.10 0.97 14.30
CA ARG A 324 -1.18 2.36 14.77
C ARG A 324 -0.87 3.36 13.66
N TYR A 325 -1.60 4.46 13.66
CA TYR A 325 -1.46 5.56 12.69
C TYR A 325 -1.61 5.17 11.20
N ALA A 326 -2.00 3.94 10.86
CA ALA A 326 -1.99 3.44 9.49
C ALA A 326 -2.73 4.34 8.48
N PHE A 327 -3.85 4.95 8.86
CA PHE A 327 -4.60 5.94 8.08
C PHE A 327 -4.77 7.26 8.85
N HIS A 328 -3.86 7.58 9.77
CA HIS A 328 -3.90 8.85 10.50
C HIS A 328 -3.87 10.03 9.53
N ASN A 329 -4.72 11.03 9.76
CA ASN A 329 -4.80 12.23 8.94
C ASN A 329 -5.08 11.98 7.44
N CYS A 330 -5.74 10.88 7.10
CA CYS A 330 -6.35 10.66 5.78
C CYS A 330 -7.64 11.49 5.65
N VAL A 331 -7.50 12.82 5.58
CA VAL A 331 -8.61 13.77 5.71
C VAL A 331 -9.69 13.63 4.63
N SER A 332 -9.36 13.09 3.45
CA SER A 332 -10.31 12.84 2.35
C SER A 332 -11.01 11.47 2.41
N LEU A 333 -10.66 10.61 3.36
CA LEU A 333 -11.20 9.26 3.46
C LEU A 333 -12.64 9.32 3.99
N LYS A 334 -13.61 9.08 3.10
CA LYS A 334 -15.04 9.08 3.44
C LYS A 334 -15.54 7.75 4.02
N GLY A 335 -14.89 6.66 3.64
CA GLY A 335 -15.27 5.32 4.04
C GLY A 335 -14.23 4.29 3.63
N ILE A 336 -14.21 3.18 4.35
CA ILE A 336 -13.30 2.06 4.08
C ILE A 336 -14.02 0.74 4.38
N LYS A 337 -13.94 -0.21 3.44
CA LYS A 337 -14.52 -1.54 3.62
C LYS A 337 -13.51 -2.41 4.38
N LEU A 338 -13.78 -2.65 5.65
CA LEU A 338 -12.97 -3.55 6.47
C LEU A 338 -13.32 -5.03 6.18
N PRO A 339 -12.33 -5.92 5.99
CA PRO A 339 -12.55 -7.33 5.69
C PRO A 339 -12.96 -8.12 6.94
N LYS A 340 -13.70 -9.22 6.76
CA LYS A 340 -14.24 -10.02 7.89
C LYS A 340 -13.16 -10.73 8.73
N THR A 341 -11.96 -10.86 8.17
CA THR A 341 -10.77 -11.45 8.81
C THR A 341 -10.11 -10.52 9.81
N LEU A 342 -10.45 -9.23 9.80
CA LEU A 342 -9.83 -8.22 10.65
C LEU A 342 -10.07 -8.52 12.15
N LYS A 343 -8.99 -8.47 12.93
CA LYS A 343 -8.94 -8.75 14.37
C LYS A 343 -8.56 -7.51 15.18
N THR A 344 -7.64 -6.70 14.67
CA THR A 344 -7.03 -5.60 15.42
C THR A 344 -7.11 -4.27 14.66
N LEU A 345 -7.51 -3.23 15.39
CA LEU A 345 -7.44 -1.84 14.96
C LEU A 345 -6.53 -1.06 15.92
N GLY A 346 -5.37 -0.64 15.44
CA GLY A 346 -4.33 0.02 16.22
C GLY A 346 -4.67 1.43 16.68
N SER A 347 -3.86 1.96 17.61
CA SER A 347 -4.08 3.31 18.15
C SER A 347 -3.93 4.37 17.08
N PHE A 348 -4.76 5.41 17.08
CA PHE A 348 -4.78 6.48 16.06
C PHE A 348 -5.02 6.03 14.61
N ALA A 349 -5.34 4.76 14.34
CA ALA A 349 -5.37 4.23 12.97
C ALA A 349 -6.28 5.02 12.01
N PHE A 350 -7.40 5.58 12.50
CA PHE A 350 -8.28 6.46 11.72
C PHE A 350 -8.43 7.86 12.34
N ALA A 351 -7.52 8.26 13.23
CA ALA A 351 -7.59 9.58 13.84
C ALA A 351 -7.43 10.68 12.78
N ASN A 352 -8.18 11.77 12.94
CA ASN A 352 -8.27 12.90 12.02
C ASN A 352 -8.72 12.55 10.59
N CYS A 353 -9.42 11.43 10.38
CA CYS A 353 -10.19 11.18 9.16
C CYS A 353 -11.48 12.03 9.17
N ILE A 354 -11.33 13.34 8.99
CA ILE A 354 -12.41 14.32 9.22
C ILE A 354 -13.65 14.11 8.33
N GLU A 355 -13.47 13.52 7.15
CA GLU A 355 -14.54 13.22 6.20
C GLU A 355 -15.20 11.85 6.39
N LEU A 356 -14.67 11.01 7.28
CA LEU A 356 -15.21 9.67 7.56
C LEU A 356 -16.59 9.80 8.25
N ASP A 357 -17.66 9.45 7.53
CA ASP A 357 -19.04 9.59 8.02
C ASP A 357 -19.63 8.31 8.64
N GLY A 358 -19.02 7.16 8.31
CA GLY A 358 -19.38 5.85 8.84
C GLY A 358 -18.33 4.78 8.54
N ILE A 359 -18.22 3.80 9.44
CA ILE A 359 -17.34 2.64 9.27
C ILE A 359 -18.00 1.39 9.87
N LYS A 360 -18.00 0.30 9.10
CA LYS A 360 -18.51 -1.00 9.58
C LYS A 360 -17.36 -1.82 10.13
N ILE A 361 -17.24 -1.87 11.45
CA ILE A 361 -16.25 -2.72 12.13
C ILE A 361 -16.75 -4.18 12.11
N PRO A 362 -15.94 -5.16 11.67
CA PRO A 362 -16.30 -6.57 11.70
C PRO A 362 -16.46 -7.13 13.13
N ASP A 363 -17.38 -8.09 13.31
CA ASP A 363 -17.67 -8.70 14.62
C ASP A 363 -16.49 -9.47 15.24
N ASN A 364 -15.48 -9.80 14.44
CA ASN A 364 -14.28 -10.50 14.89
C ASN A 364 -13.26 -9.60 15.59
N VAL A 365 -13.38 -8.28 15.44
CA VAL A 365 -12.49 -7.32 16.09
C VAL A 365 -12.77 -7.32 17.59
N ASP A 366 -11.73 -7.55 18.39
CA ASP A 366 -11.78 -7.53 19.85
C ASP A 366 -10.78 -6.55 20.49
N ASP A 367 -9.82 -6.04 19.71
CA ASP A 367 -8.88 -4.99 20.10
C ASP A 367 -9.07 -3.72 19.26
N MET A 368 -9.38 -2.62 19.94
CA MET A 368 -9.55 -1.27 19.39
C MET A 368 -8.69 -0.29 20.16
N GLY A 369 -7.62 0.20 19.54
CA GLY A 369 -6.60 1.03 20.16
C GLY A 369 -7.08 2.40 20.67
N ALA A 370 -6.22 3.08 21.43
CA ALA A 370 -6.49 4.43 21.90
C ALA A 370 -6.56 5.42 20.74
N TYR A 371 -7.35 6.49 20.89
CA TYR A 371 -7.52 7.54 19.86
C TYR A 371 -8.00 7.04 18.49
N LEU A 372 -8.48 5.79 18.36
CA LEU A 372 -8.73 5.14 17.07
C LEU A 372 -9.53 6.02 16.07
N PHE A 373 -10.56 6.71 16.54
CA PHE A 373 -11.40 7.62 15.74
C PHE A 373 -11.34 9.07 16.26
N ALA A 374 -10.30 9.45 16.99
CA ALA A 374 -10.17 10.82 17.49
C ALA A 374 -10.25 11.82 16.33
N ASP A 375 -10.99 12.91 16.49
CA ASP A 375 -11.19 13.97 15.49
C ASP A 375 -11.87 13.52 14.18
N CYS A 376 -12.56 12.37 14.17
CA CYS A 376 -13.45 11.97 13.06
C CYS A 376 -14.75 12.80 13.10
N LYS A 377 -14.68 14.06 12.65
CA LYS A 377 -15.73 15.06 12.86
C LYS A 377 -17.06 14.74 12.19
N LYS A 378 -17.07 14.03 11.06
CA LYS A 378 -18.30 13.61 10.35
C LYS A 378 -18.87 12.26 10.81
N LEU A 379 -18.16 11.51 11.65
CA LEU A 379 -18.59 10.19 12.08
C LEU A 379 -19.87 10.31 12.91
N SER A 380 -21.00 9.91 12.34
CA SER A 380 -22.32 10.18 12.91
C SER A 380 -22.87 9.03 13.76
N ALA A 381 -22.50 7.80 13.40
CA ALA A 381 -22.86 6.58 14.11
C ALA A 381 -21.76 5.54 13.93
N ILE A 382 -21.61 4.67 14.93
CA ILE A 382 -20.68 3.55 14.88
C ILE A 382 -21.20 2.36 15.68
N ASN A 383 -21.07 1.17 15.11
CA ASN A 383 -21.37 -0.08 15.79
C ASN A 383 -20.06 -0.66 16.32
N ILE A 384 -19.95 -0.77 17.64
CA ILE A 384 -18.79 -1.40 18.29
C ILE A 384 -19.03 -2.92 18.37
N PRO A 385 -18.09 -3.78 17.97
CA PRO A 385 -18.23 -5.24 18.03
C PRO A 385 -18.52 -5.79 19.42
N ASN A 386 -19.33 -6.85 19.49
CA ASN A 386 -19.78 -7.44 20.76
C ASN A 386 -18.66 -8.01 21.65
N LYS A 387 -17.49 -8.30 21.09
CA LYS A 387 -16.33 -8.83 21.84
C LYS A 387 -15.55 -7.73 22.59
N VAL A 388 -15.75 -6.47 22.22
CA VAL A 388 -15.01 -5.34 22.81
C VAL A 388 -15.38 -5.16 24.28
N LYS A 389 -14.37 -5.21 25.14
CA LYS A 389 -14.52 -5.08 26.60
C LYS A 389 -14.19 -3.70 27.15
N VAL A 390 -13.41 -2.92 26.41
CA VAL A 390 -12.87 -1.63 26.86
C VAL A 390 -13.03 -0.61 25.74
N ILE A 391 -13.63 0.54 26.06
CA ILE A 391 -13.54 1.72 25.19
C ILE A 391 -12.28 2.48 25.62
N ASN A 392 -11.27 2.49 24.75
CA ASN A 392 -9.93 2.99 25.08
C ASN A 392 -9.87 4.52 25.18
N VAL A 393 -8.72 5.01 25.66
CA VAL A 393 -8.46 6.43 25.91
C VAL A 393 -8.74 7.21 24.63
N ARG A 394 -9.60 8.23 24.72
CA ARG A 394 -9.90 9.18 23.61
C ARG A 394 -10.35 8.54 22.30
N THR A 395 -10.87 7.32 22.32
CA THR A 395 -11.30 6.57 21.12
C THR A 395 -12.17 7.42 20.18
N PHE A 396 -13.10 8.21 20.73
CA PHE A 396 -14.02 9.08 20.01
C PHE A 396 -13.86 10.56 20.39
N GLN A 397 -12.69 10.98 20.88
CA GLN A 397 -12.47 12.39 21.22
C GLN A 397 -12.80 13.27 20.00
N ASN A 398 -13.50 14.39 20.21
CA ASN A 398 -13.87 15.37 19.18
C ASN A 398 -14.65 14.77 17.99
N CYS A 399 -15.30 13.61 18.15
CA CYS A 399 -16.29 13.10 17.19
C CYS A 399 -17.58 13.92 17.28
N VAL A 400 -17.52 15.18 16.84
CA VAL A 400 -18.63 16.14 16.99
C VAL A 400 -19.88 15.73 16.22
N GLY A 401 -19.76 14.93 15.17
CA GLY A 401 -20.89 14.37 14.42
C GLY A 401 -21.62 13.23 15.12
N LEU A 402 -21.02 12.60 16.14
CA LEU A 402 -21.56 11.38 16.76
C LEU A 402 -22.81 11.71 17.58
N THR A 403 -23.99 11.31 17.08
CA THR A 403 -25.26 11.62 17.75
C THR A 403 -25.71 10.53 18.71
N ASN A 404 -25.42 9.27 18.37
CA ASN A 404 -25.86 8.09 19.09
C ASN A 404 -24.76 7.04 19.09
N ILE A 405 -24.57 6.37 20.22
CA ILE A 405 -23.71 5.19 20.31
C ILE A 405 -24.31 4.18 21.28
N VAL A 406 -24.37 2.92 20.85
CA VAL A 406 -24.79 1.80 21.70
C VAL A 406 -23.55 1.01 22.06
N LEU A 407 -23.23 0.96 23.35
CA LEU A 407 -22.09 0.20 23.83
C LEU A 407 -22.46 -1.30 23.93
N PRO A 408 -21.59 -2.22 23.48
CA PRO A 408 -21.88 -3.64 23.54
C PRO A 408 -21.93 -4.13 24.98
N LYS A 409 -22.73 -5.18 25.22
CA LYS A 409 -22.97 -5.75 26.56
C LYS A 409 -21.69 -6.20 27.28
N ALA A 410 -20.60 -6.45 26.56
CA ALA A 410 -19.33 -6.89 27.13
C ALA A 410 -18.46 -5.74 27.69
N VAL A 411 -18.77 -4.48 27.38
CA VAL A 411 -17.97 -3.33 27.80
C VAL A 411 -18.05 -3.17 29.32
N ASN A 412 -16.91 -3.37 29.98
CA ASN A 412 -16.78 -3.24 31.42
C ASN A 412 -15.96 -2.01 31.85
N ASN A 413 -15.33 -1.30 30.92
CA ASN A 413 -14.53 -0.12 31.22
C ASN A 413 -14.60 0.92 30.09
N ILE A 414 -14.82 2.18 30.45
CA ILE A 414 -14.69 3.34 29.55
C ILE A 414 -13.51 4.15 30.06
N LYS A 415 -12.45 4.31 29.25
CA LYS A 415 -11.22 4.98 29.66
C LYS A 415 -11.31 6.51 29.58
N HIS A 416 -10.27 7.17 30.08
CA HIS A 416 -10.12 8.63 30.12
C HIS A 416 -10.47 9.30 28.78
N SER A 417 -11.34 10.31 28.84
CA SER A 417 -11.71 11.16 27.70
C SER A 417 -12.24 10.41 26.46
N ALA A 418 -12.77 9.20 26.61
CA ALA A 418 -13.22 8.35 25.50
C ALA A 418 -14.19 9.04 24.53
N PHE A 419 -15.08 9.89 25.03
CA PHE A 419 -16.07 10.68 24.27
C PHE A 419 -15.92 12.19 24.51
N LEU A 420 -14.71 12.64 24.88
CA LEU A 420 -14.44 14.07 25.14
C LEU A 420 -14.86 14.91 23.93
N ASN A 421 -15.69 15.94 24.14
CA ASN A 421 -16.24 16.83 23.13
C ASN A 421 -17.00 16.14 21.97
N CYS A 422 -17.67 15.01 22.22
CA CYS A 422 -18.72 14.52 21.32
C CYS A 422 -19.95 15.43 21.45
N THR A 423 -19.89 16.63 20.87
CA THR A 423 -20.84 17.72 21.17
C THR A 423 -22.28 17.37 20.83
N ASN A 424 -22.51 16.60 19.76
CA ASN A 424 -23.86 16.20 19.32
C ASN A 424 -24.37 14.91 19.96
N LEU A 425 -23.59 14.27 20.85
CA LEU A 425 -24.01 13.04 21.52
C LEU A 425 -25.14 13.37 22.49
N ASN A 426 -26.36 13.03 22.11
CA ASN A 426 -27.55 13.39 22.89
C ASN A 426 -27.97 12.30 23.88
N LYS A 427 -27.57 11.05 23.61
CA LYS A 427 -27.96 9.87 24.37
C LYS A 427 -26.83 8.87 24.43
N ILE A 428 -26.64 8.28 25.61
CA ILE A 428 -25.72 7.17 25.82
C ILE A 428 -26.40 6.02 26.56
N ASP A 429 -26.23 4.80 26.06
CA ASP A 429 -26.67 3.57 26.71
C ASP A 429 -25.45 2.78 27.21
N LEU A 430 -25.31 2.74 28.54
CA LEU A 430 -24.21 2.12 29.25
C LEU A 430 -24.61 0.71 29.71
N PRO A 431 -23.80 -0.33 29.43
CA PRO A 431 -24.20 -1.71 29.64
C PRO A 431 -24.19 -2.10 31.13
N SER A 432 -24.89 -3.17 31.47
CA SER A 432 -25.00 -3.66 32.85
C SER A 432 -23.70 -4.20 33.42
N THR A 433 -22.73 -4.50 32.57
CA THR A 433 -21.40 -5.02 32.93
C THR A 433 -20.38 -3.92 33.21
N LEU A 434 -20.75 -2.63 33.02
CA LEU A 434 -19.86 -1.50 33.19
C LEU A 434 -19.39 -1.37 34.65
N LYS A 435 -18.07 -1.47 34.87
CA LYS A 435 -17.45 -1.38 36.20
C LYS A 435 -16.87 0.00 36.48
N SER A 436 -16.28 0.65 35.48
CA SER A 436 -15.61 1.93 35.68
C SER A 436 -15.68 2.87 34.48
N ILE A 437 -15.66 4.18 34.77
CA ILE A 437 -15.60 5.27 33.81
C ILE A 437 -14.44 6.21 34.19
N GLY A 438 -13.54 6.44 33.25
CA GLY A 438 -12.37 7.29 33.41
C GLY A 438 -12.70 8.78 33.40
N VAL A 439 -11.75 9.57 33.90
CA VAL A 439 -11.84 11.04 33.97
C VAL A 439 -12.22 11.64 32.62
N ASN A 440 -13.09 12.66 32.62
CA ASN A 440 -13.52 13.40 31.44
C ASN A 440 -14.15 12.57 30.30
N ALA A 441 -14.59 11.33 30.57
CA ALA A 441 -15.09 10.44 29.54
C ALA A 441 -16.17 11.08 28.66
N PHE A 442 -17.08 11.89 29.23
CA PHE A 442 -18.14 12.61 28.52
C PHE A 442 -18.04 14.13 28.67
N THR A 443 -16.86 14.65 29.03
CA THR A 443 -16.69 16.10 29.18
C THR A 443 -16.96 16.80 27.84
N GLY A 444 -17.72 17.89 27.85
CA GLY A 444 -18.04 18.65 26.63
C GLY A 444 -19.06 17.98 25.69
N CYS A 445 -19.73 16.91 26.13
CA CYS A 445 -20.93 16.41 25.45
C CYS A 445 -22.11 17.34 25.74
N ILE A 446 -22.11 18.51 25.09
CA ILE A 446 -23.00 19.63 25.40
C ILE A 446 -24.46 19.38 25.06
N GLU A 447 -24.78 18.41 24.20
CA GLU A 447 -26.16 18.01 23.86
C GLU A 447 -26.64 16.79 24.65
N LEU A 448 -25.84 16.25 25.58
CA LEU A 448 -26.16 15.01 26.29
C LEU A 448 -27.38 15.18 27.21
N ALA A 449 -28.54 14.75 26.75
CA ALA A 449 -29.83 14.88 27.43
C ALA A 449 -30.21 13.62 28.22
N GLU A 450 -29.88 12.42 27.72
CA GLU A 450 -30.26 11.15 28.34
C GLU A 450 -29.07 10.22 28.58
N VAL A 451 -28.95 9.72 29.81
CA VAL A 451 -28.00 8.67 30.17
C VAL A 451 -28.79 7.46 30.65
N PHE A 452 -28.69 6.34 29.94
CA PHE A 452 -29.21 5.05 30.40
C PHE A 452 -28.04 4.29 31.02
N CYS A 453 -28.08 4.03 32.33
CA CYS A 453 -27.09 3.18 32.98
C CYS A 453 -27.75 1.86 33.37
N ARG A 454 -27.38 0.76 32.70
CA ARG A 454 -27.98 -0.56 32.95
C ARG A 454 -27.35 -1.30 34.13
N ALA A 455 -26.32 -0.74 34.76
CA ALA A 455 -25.67 -1.35 35.92
C ALA A 455 -26.57 -1.17 37.15
N THR A 456 -26.79 -2.27 37.89
CA THR A 456 -27.58 -2.23 39.13
C THR A 456 -26.84 -1.56 40.27
N THR A 457 -25.57 -1.18 40.12
CA THR A 457 -24.81 -0.38 41.10
C THR A 457 -24.06 0.70 40.34
N PRO A 458 -23.94 1.95 40.86
CA PRO A 458 -23.20 3.01 40.19
C PRO A 458 -21.77 2.58 39.83
N PRO A 459 -21.37 2.59 38.55
CA PRO A 459 -20.00 2.29 38.15
C PRO A 459 -19.00 3.24 38.83
N THR A 460 -17.80 2.75 39.14
CA THR A 460 -16.74 3.59 39.71
C THR A 460 -16.36 4.69 38.73
N ALA A 461 -16.50 5.95 39.15
CA ALA A 461 -16.24 7.11 38.31
C ALA A 461 -15.52 8.21 39.08
N ASN A 462 -14.80 9.06 38.36
CA ASN A 462 -14.23 10.29 38.90
C ASN A 462 -15.25 11.45 38.82
N ALA A 463 -15.14 12.47 39.67
CA ALA A 463 -16.05 13.60 39.71
C ALA A 463 -16.21 14.36 38.37
N ALA A 464 -15.20 14.32 37.49
CA ALA A 464 -15.20 15.10 36.25
C ALA A 464 -15.80 14.40 35.01
N ILE A 465 -16.52 13.27 35.13
CA ILE A 465 -16.98 12.50 33.95
C ILE A 465 -17.97 13.26 33.04
N PHE A 466 -18.79 14.14 33.61
CA PHE A 466 -19.86 14.89 32.92
C PHE A 466 -19.61 16.40 32.95
N SER A 467 -18.36 16.84 33.03
CA SER A 467 -18.04 18.29 33.04
C SER A 467 -18.50 18.94 31.73
N LYS A 468 -19.08 20.14 31.79
CA LYS A 468 -19.60 20.85 30.58
C LYS A 468 -20.62 20.02 29.78
N THR A 469 -21.53 19.35 30.50
CA THR A 469 -22.74 18.71 29.92
C THR A 469 -23.99 19.43 30.44
N PRO A 470 -25.18 19.27 29.81
CA PRO A 470 -26.41 19.90 30.26
C PRO A 470 -26.71 19.62 31.73
N THR A 471 -27.14 20.64 32.47
CA THR A 471 -27.65 20.47 33.84
C THR A 471 -29.03 19.81 33.87
N SER A 472 -29.80 19.92 32.78
CA SER A 472 -31.14 19.34 32.61
C SER A 472 -31.17 17.84 32.29
N LYS A 473 -30.01 17.19 32.15
CA LYS A 473 -29.94 15.80 31.70
C LYS A 473 -30.55 14.81 32.70
N LYS A 474 -31.17 13.76 32.16
CA LYS A 474 -31.83 12.69 32.90
C LYS A 474 -30.97 11.43 32.97
N LEU A 475 -31.00 10.76 34.12
CA LEU A 475 -30.42 9.44 34.32
C LEU A 475 -31.52 8.40 34.48
N TYR A 476 -31.46 7.35 33.67
CA TYR A 476 -32.35 6.18 33.77
C TYR A 476 -31.56 4.99 34.30
N VAL A 477 -32.04 4.37 35.38
CA VAL A 477 -31.38 3.23 36.08
C VAL A 477 -32.33 2.05 36.25
N PRO A 478 -31.84 0.81 36.51
CA PRO A 478 -32.72 -0.34 36.67
C PRO A 478 -33.60 -0.22 37.91
N LYS A 479 -34.83 -0.71 37.85
CA LYS A 479 -35.75 -0.80 39.00
C LYS A 479 -35.06 -1.29 40.29
N GLY A 480 -35.25 -0.56 41.38
CA GLY A 480 -34.62 -0.81 42.68
C GLY A 480 -33.25 -0.16 42.87
N SER A 481 -32.70 0.51 41.84
CA SER A 481 -31.38 1.13 41.89
C SER A 481 -31.40 2.64 42.18
N LYS A 482 -32.56 3.32 42.12
CA LYS A 482 -32.63 4.78 42.24
C LYS A 482 -31.93 5.33 43.49
N LYS A 483 -32.20 4.74 44.67
CA LYS A 483 -31.65 5.22 45.96
C LYS A 483 -30.12 5.27 45.99
N GLN A 484 -29.45 4.23 45.49
CA GLN A 484 -27.98 4.17 45.50
C GLN A 484 -27.35 5.11 44.46
N TYR A 485 -28.03 5.37 43.35
CA TYR A 485 -27.59 6.35 42.36
C TYR A 485 -27.78 7.78 42.88
N SER A 486 -28.94 8.11 43.45
CA SER A 486 -29.19 9.42 44.08
C SER A 486 -28.17 9.77 45.15
N ASN A 487 -27.73 8.80 45.95
CA ASN A 487 -26.75 9.00 47.02
C ASN A 487 -25.29 9.03 46.53
N ASN A 488 -25.04 8.80 45.24
CA ASN A 488 -23.68 8.74 44.70
C ASN A 488 -23.17 10.14 44.33
N ALA A 489 -21.95 10.49 44.76
CA ALA A 489 -21.38 11.82 44.51
C ALA A 489 -21.21 12.18 43.02
N THR A 490 -21.05 11.18 42.15
CA THR A 490 -20.84 11.36 40.71
C THR A 490 -22.11 11.10 39.90
N TRP A 491 -22.92 10.12 40.30
CA TRP A 491 -24.12 9.71 39.56
C TRP A 491 -25.44 10.29 40.10
N GLY A 492 -25.37 11.02 41.21
CA GLY A 492 -26.54 11.61 41.85
C GLY A 492 -26.93 12.98 41.27
N GLU A 493 -27.69 13.71 42.08
CA GLU A 493 -28.33 14.99 41.73
C GLU A 493 -27.33 16.13 41.42
N THR A 494 -26.06 15.95 41.76
CA THR A 494 -24.98 16.89 41.40
C THR A 494 -24.74 16.95 39.89
N ASN A 495 -25.02 15.86 39.17
CA ASN A 495 -24.83 15.78 37.73
C ASN A 495 -26.13 15.60 36.95
N PHE A 496 -27.23 15.18 37.58
CA PHE A 496 -28.48 14.86 36.89
C PHE A 496 -29.66 15.63 37.50
N ALA A 497 -30.48 16.25 36.63
CA ALA A 497 -31.69 16.94 37.07
C ALA A 497 -32.76 15.96 37.55
N GLU A 498 -32.81 14.77 36.96
CA GLU A 498 -33.78 13.74 37.29
C GLU A 498 -33.15 12.35 37.21
N ILE A 499 -33.53 11.49 38.15
CA ILE A 499 -33.16 10.06 38.17
C ILE A 499 -34.45 9.23 38.15
N GLU A 500 -34.65 8.47 37.09
CA GLU A 500 -35.83 7.63 36.85
C GLU A 500 -35.44 6.14 36.81
N GLU A 501 -36.40 5.29 37.14
CA GLU A 501 -36.26 3.84 36.97
C GLU A 501 -36.97 3.40 35.70
N PHE A 502 -36.40 2.42 35.00
CA PHE A 502 -37.01 1.79 33.82
C PHE A 502 -37.20 0.28 34.00
#